data_AF-A0A6J1BSB1-F1
#
_entry.id   AF-A0A6J1BSB1-F1
#
_cell.length_a   1.000
_cell.length_b   1.000
_cell.length_c   1.000
_cell.angle_alpha   90.00
_cell.angle_beta   90.00
_cell.angle_gamma   90.00
#
_symmetry.space_group_name_H-M   'P 1'
#
loop_
_entity.id
_entity.type
_entity.pdbx_description
1 polymer ?
#
loop_
_entity_poly.entity_id
_entity_poly.type
_entity_poly.pdbx_seq_one_letter_code
_entity_poly.pdbx_strand_id
1 'polypeptide(L)'
;MSEESKSQRTCTELSIEEKECLQPLQVDSNNEGVSMKMSKEGSDELNQKKVTVVKDLQLLRERFIKADADHVVQNLMSCSKTLEDLEKQESKFLHTCNAKRYKLQDEIIELEGRLTEDHDCSSLLDSLDHLISESQEELNSVKKELASRLRETLALKRLLDDVPTQTELIQYERRFSELYINIQDKLRQTRRYYATYNAHLEIKDLMLKETSLLKSISSQFQDAITSPTSQMKLIDSMEGILKGILQKLDKVDLSREAEQQACNALKEKYSAATSEQRRCYTLLKAFQEECVKNERLRTENST
;
A
#
# COMPACT_ATOMS: atom_id res chain seq x y z
N MET A 1 -40.75 20.13 -74.71
CA MET A 1 -41.86 19.94 -75.65
C MET A 1 -42.39 18.54 -75.44
N SER A 2 -43.68 18.41 -75.15
CA SER A 2 -44.63 17.39 -75.63
C SER A 2 -44.16 15.93 -75.86
N GLU A 3 -44.93 14.89 -75.50
CA GLU A 3 -46.32 14.85 -75.04
C GLU A 3 -46.70 13.45 -74.53
N GLU A 4 -47.63 13.37 -73.58
CA GLU A 4 -48.77 12.41 -73.51
C GLU A 4 -48.56 10.86 -73.54
N SER A 5 -49.47 10.04 -73.00
CA SER A 5 -50.87 10.27 -72.58
C SER A 5 -51.41 9.18 -71.63
N LYS A 6 -52.45 9.52 -70.84
CA LYS A 6 -53.58 8.66 -70.38
C LYS A 6 -53.34 7.55 -69.32
N SER A 7 -54.26 7.23 -68.39
CA SER A 7 -55.49 7.93 -67.95
C SER A 7 -56.08 7.32 -66.66
N GLN A 8 -56.70 8.15 -65.81
CA GLN A 8 -58.01 8.00 -65.08
C GLN A 8 -58.36 6.65 -64.39
N ARG A 9 -59.01 6.57 -63.21
CA ARG A 9 -60.16 7.30 -62.60
C ARG A 9 -60.03 7.23 -61.05
N THR A 10 -60.23 8.25 -60.21
CA THR A 10 -61.42 9.08 -59.86
C THR A 10 -62.65 8.32 -59.33
N CYS A 11 -62.98 8.52 -58.04
CA CYS A 11 -64.21 9.20 -57.60
C CYS A 11 -64.24 9.41 -56.06
N THR A 12 -64.02 10.65 -55.62
CA THR A 12 -64.71 11.27 -54.46
C THR A 12 -66.16 11.62 -54.92
N GLU A 13 -67.20 11.93 -54.14
CA GLU A 13 -67.38 12.70 -52.90
C GLU A 13 -68.92 12.81 -52.62
N LEU A 14 -69.32 13.56 -51.58
CA LEU A 14 -70.62 14.22 -51.34
C LEU A 14 -71.69 13.56 -50.43
N SER A 15 -71.79 14.16 -49.24
CA SER A 15 -72.99 14.73 -48.60
C SER A 15 -74.30 13.93 -48.50
N ILE A 16 -74.72 13.69 -47.25
CA ILE A 16 -76.13 13.56 -46.86
C ILE A 16 -76.36 14.51 -45.68
N GLU A 17 -77.16 15.53 -45.91
CA GLU A 17 -77.63 16.49 -44.90
C GLU A 17 -79.09 16.20 -44.49
N GLU A 18 -79.40 16.63 -43.27
CA GLU A 18 -80.72 16.98 -42.71
C GLU A 18 -81.83 15.91 -42.49
N LYS A 19 -82.33 15.94 -41.25
CA LYS A 19 -83.61 15.36 -40.78
C LYS A 19 -84.33 16.42 -39.95
N GLU A 20 -85.53 16.81 -40.36
CA GLU A 20 -86.64 17.41 -39.57
C GLU A 20 -87.78 17.70 -40.57
N CYS A 21 -89.08 17.83 -40.25
CA CYS A 21 -89.84 17.78 -39.00
C CYS A 21 -91.27 17.23 -39.30
N LEU A 22 -92.14 17.02 -38.30
CA LEU A 22 -93.50 16.48 -38.50
C LEU A 22 -94.60 17.27 -37.75
N GLN A 23 -95.76 17.43 -38.42
CA GLN A 23 -97.11 17.76 -37.89
C GLN A 23 -97.39 19.18 -37.33
N PRO A 24 -98.66 19.60 -37.14
CA PRO A 24 -99.93 19.27 -37.86
C PRO A 24 -100.85 20.51 -38.08
N LEU A 25 -102.06 20.29 -38.64
CA LEU A 25 -103.38 21.01 -38.49
C LEU A 25 -104.13 20.95 -39.85
N GLN A 26 -105.47 20.92 -40.02
CA GLN A 26 -106.72 20.53 -39.32
C GLN A 26 -107.87 21.06 -40.22
N VAL A 27 -109.14 20.71 -39.93
CA VAL A 27 -110.43 21.32 -40.39
C VAL A 27 -111.22 20.53 -41.46
N ASP A 28 -112.21 19.78 -40.96
CA ASP A 28 -113.67 19.78 -41.28
C ASP A 28 -114.11 20.03 -42.74
N SER A 29 -115.00 19.20 -43.32
CA SER A 29 -116.47 19.26 -43.16
C SER A 29 -117.13 18.13 -43.99
N ASN A 30 -118.38 17.67 -43.85
CA ASN A 30 -119.53 17.88 -42.92
C ASN A 30 -120.53 16.71 -43.13
N ASN A 31 -121.39 16.37 -42.14
CA ASN A 31 -122.85 16.26 -42.35
C ASN A 31 -123.64 16.02 -41.04
N GLU A 32 -124.71 16.80 -40.83
CA GLU A 32 -125.77 16.53 -39.83
C GLU A 32 -126.79 15.56 -40.46
N GLY A 33 -127.67 14.81 -39.77
CA GLY A 33 -127.99 14.60 -38.35
C GLY A 33 -129.32 13.82 -38.30
N VAL A 34 -129.71 13.22 -37.15
CA VAL A 34 -131.12 12.92 -36.69
C VAL A 34 -131.15 11.87 -35.55
N SER A 35 -131.92 12.19 -34.50
CA SER A 35 -132.54 11.30 -33.49
C SER A 35 -131.69 10.35 -32.63
N MET A 36 -130.96 10.96 -31.71
CA MET A 36 -130.98 10.65 -30.27
C MET A 36 -132.23 9.86 -29.79
N LYS A 37 -132.13 8.53 -29.54
CA LYS A 37 -132.95 7.78 -28.54
C LYS A 37 -132.62 6.28 -28.24
N MET A 38 -131.39 5.77 -28.46
CA MET A 38 -131.03 4.37 -28.08
C MET A 38 -129.73 4.23 -27.25
N SER A 39 -129.09 5.33 -26.84
CA SER A 39 -127.75 5.33 -26.24
C SER A 39 -127.71 4.98 -24.73
N LYS A 40 -128.33 3.87 -24.29
CA LYS A 40 -128.21 3.39 -22.90
C LYS A 40 -127.76 1.93 -22.72
N GLU A 41 -128.20 0.98 -23.55
CA GLU A 41 -127.90 -0.44 -23.30
C GLU A 41 -126.48 -0.87 -23.73
N GLY A 42 -125.89 -0.23 -24.75
CA GLY A 42 -124.50 -0.52 -25.17
C GLY A 42 -123.41 -0.05 -24.20
N SER A 43 -123.75 0.76 -23.19
CA SER A 43 -122.77 1.27 -22.21
C SER A 43 -122.39 0.22 -21.16
N ASP A 44 -123.31 -0.70 -20.84
CA ASP A 44 -123.12 -1.63 -19.72
C ASP A 44 -122.27 -2.83 -20.13
N GLU A 45 -122.40 -3.33 -21.36
CA GLU A 45 -121.55 -4.39 -21.88
C GLU A 45 -120.08 -3.94 -22.07
N LEU A 46 -119.88 -2.67 -22.46
CA LEU A 46 -118.55 -2.05 -22.52
C LEU A 46 -117.92 -1.90 -21.13
N ASN A 47 -118.71 -1.54 -20.11
CA ASN A 47 -118.24 -1.53 -18.73
C ASN A 47 -117.88 -2.94 -18.23
N GLN A 48 -118.68 -3.96 -18.55
CA GLN A 48 -118.39 -5.35 -18.20
C GLN A 48 -117.04 -5.82 -18.78
N LYS A 49 -116.78 -5.53 -20.06
CA LYS A 49 -115.51 -5.83 -20.75
C LYS A 49 -114.33 -5.02 -20.20
N LYS A 50 -114.56 -3.77 -19.79
CA LYS A 50 -113.54 -2.93 -19.14
C LYS A 50 -113.14 -3.50 -17.78
N VAL A 51 -114.07 -4.05 -17.00
CA VAL A 51 -113.79 -4.67 -15.69
C VAL A 51 -112.97 -5.96 -15.85
N THR A 52 -113.24 -6.80 -16.84
CA THR A 52 -112.41 -8.01 -17.08
C THR A 52 -110.99 -7.66 -17.52
N VAL A 53 -110.82 -6.74 -18.48
CA VAL A 53 -109.48 -6.30 -18.92
C VAL A 53 -108.68 -5.66 -17.79
N VAL A 54 -109.32 -4.89 -16.89
CA VAL A 54 -108.66 -4.33 -15.69
C VAL A 54 -108.23 -5.45 -14.72
N LYS A 55 -109.04 -6.51 -14.57
CA LYS A 55 -108.70 -7.68 -13.73
C LYS A 55 -107.51 -8.46 -14.30
N ASP A 56 -107.49 -8.68 -15.62
CA ASP A 56 -106.41 -9.38 -16.29
C ASP A 56 -105.10 -8.57 -16.26
N LEU A 57 -105.18 -7.24 -16.40
CA LEU A 57 -104.04 -6.34 -16.19
C LEU A 57 -103.54 -6.34 -14.74
N GLN A 58 -104.43 -6.45 -13.75
CA GLN A 58 -104.04 -6.60 -12.34
C GLN A 58 -103.35 -7.94 -12.08
N LEU A 59 -103.86 -9.05 -12.63
CA LEU A 59 -103.23 -10.37 -12.53
C LEU A 59 -101.86 -10.42 -13.24
N LEU A 60 -101.70 -9.76 -14.38
CA LEU A 60 -100.39 -9.57 -15.01
C LEU A 60 -99.44 -8.79 -14.10
N ARG A 61 -99.91 -7.68 -13.53
CA ARG A 61 -99.12 -6.83 -12.64
C ARG A 61 -98.69 -7.54 -11.37
N GLU A 62 -99.55 -8.35 -10.76
CA GLU A 62 -99.18 -9.22 -9.64
C GLU A 62 -98.16 -10.29 -10.03
N ARG A 63 -98.20 -10.81 -11.27
CA ARG A 63 -97.16 -11.73 -11.79
C ARG A 63 -95.81 -11.04 -11.94
N PHE A 64 -95.78 -9.79 -12.39
CA PHE A 64 -94.54 -8.99 -12.47
C PHE A 64 -94.01 -8.57 -11.09
N ILE A 65 -94.86 -8.46 -10.06
CA ILE A 65 -94.43 -8.18 -8.68
C ILE A 65 -93.97 -9.46 -7.96
N LYS A 66 -94.48 -10.64 -8.34
CA LYS A 66 -94.04 -11.95 -7.80
C LYS A 66 -92.80 -12.53 -8.47
N ALA A 67 -92.47 -12.10 -9.68
CA ALA A 67 -91.21 -12.45 -10.33
C ALA A 67 -90.20 -11.33 -10.05
N ASP A 68 -89.00 -11.68 -9.55
CA ASP A 68 -87.90 -10.78 -9.18
C ASP A 68 -87.21 -10.14 -10.41
N ALA A 69 -88.00 -9.54 -11.31
CA ALA A 69 -87.58 -9.12 -12.64
C ALA A 69 -86.73 -7.83 -12.62
N ASP A 70 -87.06 -6.87 -11.74
CA ASP A 70 -86.31 -5.61 -11.64
C ASP A 70 -84.87 -5.83 -11.15
N HIS A 71 -84.66 -6.76 -10.21
CA HIS A 71 -83.33 -7.12 -9.73
C HIS A 71 -82.50 -7.84 -10.81
N VAL A 72 -83.12 -8.73 -11.61
CA VAL A 72 -82.46 -9.36 -12.77
C VAL A 72 -82.09 -8.33 -13.84
N VAL A 73 -82.97 -7.36 -14.14
CA VAL A 73 -82.68 -6.29 -15.11
C VAL A 73 -81.59 -5.34 -14.59
N GLN A 74 -81.59 -4.99 -13.31
CA GLN A 74 -80.50 -4.19 -12.73
C GLN A 74 -79.15 -4.92 -12.74
N ASN A 75 -79.13 -6.22 -12.42
CA ASN A 75 -77.92 -7.05 -12.48
C ASN A 75 -77.43 -7.22 -13.93
N LEU A 76 -78.34 -7.34 -14.91
CA LEU A 76 -77.96 -7.37 -16.32
C LEU A 76 -77.40 -6.01 -16.79
N MET A 77 -77.98 -4.90 -16.33
CA MET A 77 -77.50 -3.54 -16.62
C MET A 77 -76.14 -3.24 -15.99
N SER A 78 -75.87 -3.70 -14.76
CA SER A 78 -74.54 -3.58 -14.14
C SER A 78 -73.52 -4.49 -14.82
N CYS A 79 -73.91 -5.73 -15.15
CA CYS A 79 -73.07 -6.68 -15.90
C CYS A 79 -72.70 -6.15 -17.29
N SER A 80 -73.65 -5.57 -18.03
CA SER A 80 -73.42 -4.95 -19.34
C SER A 80 -72.45 -3.77 -19.26
N LYS A 81 -72.55 -2.93 -18.22
CA LYS A 81 -71.59 -1.84 -17.99
C LYS A 81 -70.19 -2.37 -17.68
N THR A 82 -70.07 -3.37 -16.82
CA THR A 82 -68.77 -3.98 -16.53
C THR A 82 -68.16 -4.67 -17.77
N LEU A 83 -68.99 -5.19 -18.68
CA LEU A 83 -68.54 -5.79 -19.92
C LEU A 83 -68.01 -4.74 -20.90
N GLU A 84 -68.73 -3.62 -21.10
CA GLU A 84 -68.21 -2.51 -21.89
C GLU A 84 -66.91 -1.92 -21.31
N ASP A 85 -66.80 -1.82 -19.99
CA ASP A 85 -65.60 -1.27 -19.34
C ASP A 85 -64.41 -2.23 -19.44
N LEU A 86 -64.65 -3.55 -19.40
CA LEU A 86 -63.64 -4.58 -19.70
C LEU A 86 -63.21 -4.55 -21.17
N GLU A 87 -64.12 -4.39 -22.13
CA GLU A 87 -63.81 -4.25 -23.56
C GLU A 87 -62.97 -2.98 -23.84
N LYS A 88 -63.30 -1.86 -23.18
CA LYS A 88 -62.50 -0.63 -23.18
C LYS A 88 -61.12 -0.81 -22.51
N GLN A 89 -60.97 -1.76 -21.59
CA GLN A 89 -59.68 -2.08 -20.96
C GLN A 89 -58.84 -3.01 -21.85
N GLU A 90 -59.45 -4.03 -22.46
CA GLU A 90 -58.81 -4.97 -23.37
C GLU A 90 -58.25 -4.24 -24.61
N SER A 91 -59.07 -3.41 -25.26
CA SER A 91 -58.65 -2.62 -26.43
C SER A 91 -57.45 -1.71 -26.13
N LYS A 92 -57.42 -1.03 -24.97
CA LYS A 92 -56.28 -0.22 -24.51
C LYS A 92 -55.03 -1.07 -24.23
N PHE A 93 -55.20 -2.23 -23.60
CA PHE A 93 -54.10 -3.16 -23.32
C PHE A 93 -53.50 -3.72 -24.62
N LEU A 94 -54.34 -4.16 -25.55
CA LEU A 94 -53.96 -4.72 -26.85
C LEU A 94 -53.24 -3.68 -27.71
N HIS A 95 -53.70 -2.41 -27.72
CA HIS A 95 -52.98 -1.30 -28.35
C HIS A 95 -51.59 -1.09 -27.73
N THR A 96 -51.50 -1.09 -26.39
CA THR A 96 -50.22 -0.90 -25.67
C THR A 96 -49.23 -2.04 -25.94
N CYS A 97 -49.70 -3.29 -25.96
CA CYS A 97 -48.88 -4.46 -26.29
C CYS A 97 -48.41 -4.45 -27.75
N ASN A 98 -49.30 -4.10 -28.70
CA ASN A 98 -48.91 -3.95 -30.09
C ASN A 98 -47.89 -2.82 -30.29
N ALA A 99 -48.07 -1.66 -29.65
CA ALA A 99 -47.10 -0.56 -29.72
C ALA A 99 -45.71 -0.95 -29.21
N LYS A 100 -45.63 -1.74 -28.11
CA LYS A 100 -44.35 -2.31 -27.65
C LYS A 100 -43.77 -3.34 -28.62
N ARG A 101 -44.62 -4.20 -29.19
CA ARG A 101 -44.21 -5.22 -30.17
C ARG A 101 -43.62 -4.58 -31.42
N TYR A 102 -44.23 -3.52 -31.95
CA TYR A 102 -43.68 -2.78 -33.09
C TYR A 102 -42.34 -2.13 -32.76
N LYS A 103 -42.21 -1.44 -31.62
CA LYS A 103 -40.90 -0.86 -31.19
C LYS A 103 -39.77 -1.89 -31.13
N LEU A 104 -40.02 -3.04 -30.51
CA LEU A 104 -39.03 -4.12 -30.43
C LEU A 104 -38.75 -4.74 -31.81
N GLN A 105 -39.74 -4.76 -32.70
CA GLN A 105 -39.55 -5.25 -34.07
C GLN A 105 -38.74 -4.27 -34.93
N ASP A 106 -38.94 -2.96 -34.76
CA ASP A 106 -38.14 -1.91 -35.39
C ASP A 106 -36.68 -1.95 -34.87
N GLU A 107 -36.48 -2.14 -33.57
CA GLU A 107 -35.15 -2.26 -32.93
C GLU A 107 -34.40 -3.53 -33.39
N ILE A 108 -35.11 -4.65 -33.62
CA ILE A 108 -34.53 -5.85 -34.26
C ILE A 108 -34.11 -5.55 -35.70
N ILE A 109 -34.97 -4.88 -36.49
CA ILE A 109 -34.66 -4.52 -37.88
C ILE A 109 -33.46 -3.57 -37.98
N GLU A 110 -33.31 -2.62 -37.05
CA GLU A 110 -32.13 -1.75 -36.96
C GLU A 110 -30.85 -2.56 -36.68
N LEU A 111 -30.88 -3.47 -35.71
CA LEU A 111 -29.75 -4.31 -35.35
C LEU A 111 -29.38 -5.31 -36.45
N GLU A 112 -30.36 -5.89 -37.15
CA GLU A 112 -30.14 -6.74 -38.33
C GLU A 112 -29.56 -5.93 -39.49
N GLY A 113 -30.07 -4.71 -39.74
CA GLY A 113 -29.51 -3.77 -40.73
C GLY A 113 -28.02 -3.53 -40.49
N ARG A 114 -27.65 -3.13 -39.27
CA ARG A 114 -26.25 -2.92 -38.84
C ARG A 114 -25.35 -4.16 -38.92
N LEU A 115 -25.92 -5.36 -39.05
CA LEU A 115 -25.20 -6.64 -39.22
C LEU A 115 -25.08 -7.07 -40.68
N THR A 116 -25.95 -6.55 -41.55
CA THR A 116 -25.98 -6.82 -43.01
C THR A 116 -25.30 -5.73 -43.85
N GLU A 117 -25.11 -4.54 -43.28
CA GLU A 117 -24.15 -3.57 -43.81
C GLU A 117 -22.74 -4.13 -43.65
N ASP A 118 -22.17 -4.65 -44.75
CA ASP A 118 -20.82 -5.24 -44.86
C ASP A 118 -19.69 -4.18 -44.74
N HIS A 119 -19.93 -3.14 -43.93
CA HIS A 119 -18.97 -2.11 -43.59
C HIS A 119 -18.21 -2.47 -42.31
N ASP A 120 -17.00 -2.98 -42.58
CA ASP A 120 -15.82 -2.79 -41.74
C ASP A 120 -15.70 -3.62 -40.45
N CYS A 121 -15.98 -4.93 -40.53
CA CYS A 121 -15.36 -5.90 -39.60
C CYS A 121 -13.83 -5.73 -39.51
N SER A 122 -13.16 -5.31 -40.60
CA SER A 122 -11.74 -4.93 -40.57
C SER A 122 -11.46 -3.68 -39.74
N SER A 123 -12.25 -2.60 -39.82
CA SER A 123 -11.94 -1.39 -39.02
C SER A 123 -12.14 -1.62 -37.52
N LEU A 124 -13.10 -2.47 -37.14
CA LEU A 124 -13.23 -2.91 -35.76
C LEU A 124 -12.02 -3.73 -35.30
N LEU A 125 -11.52 -4.65 -36.14
CA LEU A 125 -10.32 -5.43 -35.84
C LEU A 125 -9.07 -4.53 -35.74
N ASP A 126 -8.87 -3.62 -36.70
CA ASP A 126 -7.77 -2.66 -36.73
C ASP A 126 -7.82 -1.70 -35.51
N SER A 127 -9.02 -1.29 -35.09
CA SER A 127 -9.21 -0.48 -33.88
C SER A 127 -8.89 -1.24 -32.60
N LEU A 128 -9.18 -2.54 -32.55
CA LEU A 128 -8.86 -3.42 -31.44
C LEU A 128 -7.36 -3.72 -31.38
N ASP A 129 -6.72 -3.99 -32.52
CA ASP A 129 -5.27 -4.17 -32.62
C ASP A 129 -4.51 -2.87 -32.29
N HIS A 130 -5.05 -1.69 -32.63
CA HIS A 130 -4.52 -0.41 -32.17
C HIS A 130 -4.64 -0.28 -30.64
N LEU A 131 -5.80 -0.56 -30.05
CA LEU A 131 -6.01 -0.49 -28.60
C LEU A 131 -5.12 -1.49 -27.82
N ILE A 132 -4.94 -2.70 -28.37
CA ILE A 132 -4.01 -3.71 -27.83
C ILE A 132 -2.57 -3.23 -27.96
N SER A 133 -2.19 -2.63 -29.09
CA SER A 133 -0.84 -2.09 -29.30
C SER A 133 -0.54 -0.93 -28.35
N GLU A 134 -1.48 0.01 -28.19
CA GLU A 134 -1.39 1.14 -27.27
C GLU A 134 -1.25 0.66 -25.81
N SER A 135 -2.12 -0.23 -25.34
CA SER A 135 -2.03 -0.80 -23.98
C SER A 135 -0.74 -1.63 -23.77
N GLN A 136 -0.23 -2.28 -24.81
CA GLN A 136 1.06 -2.99 -24.78
C GLN A 136 2.25 -2.01 -24.76
N GLU A 137 2.17 -0.86 -25.43
CA GLU A 137 3.16 0.21 -25.35
C GLU A 137 3.16 0.89 -23.97
N GLU A 138 1.99 1.20 -23.40
CA GLU A 138 1.84 1.67 -22.03
C GLU A 138 2.48 0.68 -21.04
N LEU A 139 2.11 -0.60 -21.14
CA LEU A 139 2.65 -1.67 -20.30
C LEU A 139 4.16 -1.85 -20.47
N ASN A 140 4.69 -1.65 -21.68
CA ASN A 140 6.14 -1.62 -21.93
C ASN A 140 6.81 -0.35 -21.38
N SER A 141 6.12 0.80 -21.34
CA SER A 141 6.62 2.03 -20.71
C SER A 141 6.73 1.88 -19.19
N VAL A 142 5.70 1.32 -18.54
CA VAL A 142 5.69 1.00 -17.10
C VAL A 142 6.75 -0.03 -16.75
N LYS A 143 6.94 -1.07 -17.59
CA LYS A 143 8.06 -2.02 -17.43
C LYS A 143 9.44 -1.34 -17.53
N LYS A 144 9.61 -0.37 -18.43
CA LYS A 144 10.86 0.41 -18.56
C LYS A 144 11.10 1.28 -17.33
N GLU A 145 10.07 1.97 -16.81
CA GLU A 145 10.20 2.75 -15.58
C GLU A 145 10.54 1.85 -14.39
N LEU A 146 9.80 0.75 -14.19
CA LEU A 146 10.08 -0.22 -13.13
C LEU A 146 11.52 -0.75 -13.20
N ALA A 147 12.02 -1.03 -14.41
CA ALA A 147 13.42 -1.42 -14.62
C ALA A 147 14.41 -0.30 -14.26
N SER A 148 14.07 0.98 -14.47
CA SER A 148 14.88 2.12 -13.98
C SER A 148 14.89 2.17 -12.45
N ARG A 149 13.71 2.13 -11.81
CA ARG A 149 13.57 2.14 -10.34
C ARG A 149 14.30 0.99 -9.67
N LEU A 150 14.29 -0.20 -10.28
CA LEU A 150 15.05 -1.34 -9.79
C LEU A 150 16.57 -1.13 -9.91
N ARG A 151 17.07 -0.51 -11.00
CA ARG A 151 18.48 -0.14 -11.14
C ARG A 151 18.90 0.92 -10.12
N GLU A 152 18.08 1.95 -9.91
CA GLU A 152 18.26 2.97 -8.87
C GLU A 152 18.33 2.34 -7.48
N THR A 153 17.38 1.46 -7.15
CA THR A 153 17.32 0.74 -5.86
C THR A 153 18.54 -0.16 -5.66
N LEU A 154 19.01 -0.86 -6.70
CA LEU A 154 20.21 -1.69 -6.64
C LEU A 154 21.50 -0.86 -6.50
N ALA A 155 21.56 0.34 -7.09
CA ALA A 155 22.68 1.26 -6.89
C ALA A 155 22.72 1.78 -5.45
N LEU A 156 21.56 2.16 -4.88
CA LEU A 156 21.45 2.55 -3.48
C LEU A 156 21.80 1.42 -2.50
N LYS A 157 21.43 0.18 -2.80
CA LYS A 157 21.84 -0.99 -1.99
C LYS A 157 23.35 -1.17 -1.97
N ARG A 158 24.02 -1.11 -3.13
CA ARG A 158 25.49 -1.19 -3.20
C ARG A 158 26.16 -0.09 -2.39
N LEU A 159 25.67 1.14 -2.49
CA LEU A 159 26.18 2.27 -1.70
C LEU A 159 25.96 2.08 -0.19
N LEU A 160 24.92 1.35 0.23
CA LEU A 160 24.69 0.98 1.62
C LEU A 160 25.60 -0.18 2.07
N ASP A 161 25.82 -1.17 1.20
CA ASP A 161 26.73 -2.30 1.43
C ASP A 161 28.21 -1.83 1.52
N ASP A 162 28.56 -0.71 0.86
CA ASP A 162 29.86 -0.03 0.99
C ASP A 162 30.06 0.66 2.36
N VAL A 163 28.98 0.88 3.14
CA VAL A 163 29.06 1.48 4.50
C VAL A 163 29.25 0.36 5.53
N PRO A 164 30.36 0.35 6.30
CA PRO A 164 30.63 -0.71 7.25
C PRO A 164 29.54 -0.78 8.33
N THR A 165 29.01 -1.98 8.53
CA THR A 165 28.00 -2.27 9.54
C THR A 165 28.54 -2.13 10.95
N GLN A 166 27.66 -1.97 11.94
CA GLN A 166 28.04 -1.92 13.36
C GLN A 166 28.89 -3.14 13.79
N THR A 167 28.62 -4.31 13.23
CA THR A 167 29.38 -5.54 13.50
C THR A 167 30.80 -5.47 12.93
N GLU A 168 30.98 -4.94 11.73
CA GLU A 168 32.30 -4.75 11.11
C GLU A 168 33.10 -3.67 11.84
N LEU A 169 32.45 -2.58 12.27
CA LEU A 169 33.07 -1.54 13.09
C LEU A 169 33.64 -2.13 14.40
N ILE A 170 32.89 -2.99 15.09
CA ILE A 170 33.35 -3.70 16.30
C ILE A 170 34.50 -4.67 15.97
N GLN A 171 34.49 -5.33 14.81
CA GLN A 171 35.61 -6.17 14.37
C GLN A 171 36.87 -5.34 14.10
N TYR A 172 36.74 -4.18 13.44
CA TYR A 172 37.85 -3.26 13.21
C TYR A 172 38.41 -2.69 14.51
N GLU A 173 37.56 -2.26 15.45
CA GLU A 173 37.99 -1.79 16.77
C GLU A 173 38.85 -2.83 17.50
N ARG A 174 38.37 -4.09 17.56
CA ARG A 174 39.12 -5.22 18.10
C ARG A 174 40.45 -5.40 17.37
N ARG A 175 40.43 -5.42 16.03
CA ARG A 175 41.63 -5.61 15.21
C ARG A 175 42.65 -4.48 15.38
N PHE A 176 42.21 -3.24 15.56
CA PHE A 176 43.08 -2.11 15.87
C PHE A 176 43.68 -2.24 17.28
N SER A 177 42.92 -2.70 18.27
CA SER A 177 43.45 -2.96 19.62
C SER A 177 44.52 -4.08 19.63
N GLU A 178 44.30 -5.17 18.90
CA GLU A 178 45.28 -6.25 18.69
C GLU A 178 46.55 -5.74 18.03
N LEU A 179 46.40 -4.96 16.95
CA LEU A 179 47.51 -4.37 16.21
C LEU A 179 48.31 -3.39 17.09
N TYR A 180 47.62 -2.58 17.89
CA TYR A 180 48.23 -1.65 18.82
C TYR A 180 49.08 -2.36 19.88
N ILE A 181 48.57 -3.45 20.47
CA ILE A 181 49.31 -4.30 21.42
C ILE A 181 50.57 -4.88 20.74
N ASN A 182 50.44 -5.42 19.52
CA ASN A 182 51.57 -5.96 18.77
C ASN A 182 52.64 -4.89 18.47
N ILE A 183 52.23 -3.69 18.06
CA ILE A 183 53.15 -2.55 17.85
C ILE A 183 53.87 -2.17 19.15
N GLN A 184 53.15 -2.10 20.28
CA GLN A 184 53.76 -1.83 21.59
C GLN A 184 54.77 -2.92 22.00
N ASP A 185 54.43 -4.19 21.82
CA ASP A 185 55.32 -5.31 22.12
C ASP A 185 56.55 -5.31 21.22
N LYS A 186 56.41 -5.01 19.93
CA LYS A 186 57.55 -4.86 19.01
C LYS A 186 58.44 -3.69 19.41
N LEU A 187 57.87 -2.53 19.77
CA LEU A 187 58.63 -1.39 20.30
C LEU A 187 59.39 -1.76 21.58
N ARG A 188 58.77 -2.52 22.49
CA ARG A 188 59.40 -3.02 23.73
C ARG A 188 60.53 -4.01 23.43
N GLN A 189 60.32 -4.93 22.49
CA GLN A 189 61.35 -5.88 22.01
C GLN A 189 62.54 -5.11 21.43
N THR A 190 62.32 -4.19 20.50
CA THR A 190 63.36 -3.35 19.89
C THR A 190 64.16 -2.56 20.92
N ARG A 191 63.48 -1.89 21.87
CA ARG A 191 64.16 -1.19 22.98
C ARG A 191 65.04 -2.10 23.82
N ARG A 192 64.57 -3.33 24.12
CA ARG A 192 65.37 -4.33 24.84
C ARG A 192 66.59 -4.76 24.03
N TYR A 193 66.44 -5.01 22.72
CA TYR A 193 67.58 -5.35 21.85
C TYR A 193 68.64 -4.26 21.81
N TYR A 194 68.25 -2.98 21.68
CA TYR A 194 69.19 -1.86 21.75
C TYR A 194 69.87 -1.73 23.12
N ALA A 195 69.14 -1.89 24.22
CA ALA A 195 69.73 -1.87 25.57
C ALA A 195 70.78 -2.97 25.76
N THR A 196 70.46 -4.21 25.35
CA THR A 196 71.40 -5.34 25.39
C THR A 196 72.60 -5.13 24.45
N TYR A 197 72.38 -4.61 23.24
CA TYR A 197 73.46 -4.28 22.30
C TYR A 197 74.41 -3.23 22.86
N ASN A 198 73.88 -2.14 23.44
CA ASN A 198 74.70 -1.08 24.03
C ASN A 198 75.52 -1.60 25.22
N ALA A 199 74.92 -2.42 26.10
CA ALA A 199 75.65 -3.06 27.19
C ALA A 199 76.79 -3.97 26.69
N HIS A 200 76.56 -4.75 25.62
CA HIS A 200 77.63 -5.55 25.00
C HIS A 200 78.71 -4.69 24.33
N LEU A 201 78.34 -3.54 23.75
CA LEU A 201 79.29 -2.60 23.17
C LEU A 201 80.19 -1.98 24.24
N GLU A 202 79.62 -1.56 25.37
CA GLU A 202 80.36 -1.06 26.54
C GLU A 202 81.31 -2.13 27.12
N ILE A 203 80.84 -3.38 27.28
CA ILE A 203 81.67 -4.51 27.71
C ILE A 203 82.84 -4.73 26.73
N LYS A 204 82.57 -4.76 25.42
CA LYS A 204 83.60 -4.92 24.38
C LYS A 204 84.65 -3.80 24.45
N ASP A 205 84.22 -2.55 24.64
CA ASP A 205 85.11 -1.41 24.76
C ASP A 205 85.91 -1.40 26.08
N LEU A 206 85.39 -2.00 27.16
CA LEU A 206 86.15 -2.25 28.40
C LEU A 206 87.18 -3.36 28.22
N MET A 207 86.82 -4.49 27.60
CA MET A 207 87.75 -5.59 27.29
C MET A 207 88.90 -5.16 26.36
N LEU A 208 88.64 -4.25 25.41
CA LEU A 208 89.69 -3.65 24.57
C LEU A 208 90.65 -2.76 25.39
N LYS A 209 90.14 -2.01 26.37
CA LYS A 209 90.97 -1.21 27.29
C LYS A 209 91.82 -2.10 28.19
N GLU A 210 91.26 -3.19 28.71
CA GLU A 210 91.99 -4.20 29.48
C GLU A 210 93.10 -4.86 28.65
N THR A 211 92.79 -5.28 27.42
CA THR A 211 93.78 -5.87 26.49
C THR A 211 94.91 -4.88 26.19
N SER A 212 94.59 -3.60 25.98
CA SER A 212 95.58 -2.54 25.78
C SER A 212 96.44 -2.29 27.03
N LEU A 213 95.83 -2.31 28.22
CA LEU A 213 96.52 -2.20 29.51
C LEU A 213 97.50 -3.36 29.73
N LEU A 214 97.05 -4.61 29.54
CA LEU A 214 97.89 -5.80 29.67
C LEU A 214 99.06 -5.78 28.66
N LYS A 215 98.82 -5.34 27.42
CA LYS A 215 99.88 -5.15 26.42
C LYS A 215 100.88 -4.07 26.84
N SER A 216 100.40 -2.97 27.42
CA SER A 216 101.26 -1.89 27.93
C SER A 216 102.11 -2.35 29.12
N ILE A 217 101.52 -3.07 30.08
CA ILE A 217 102.24 -3.64 31.23
C ILE A 217 103.33 -4.62 30.73
N SER A 218 102.98 -5.54 29.83
CA SER A 218 103.94 -6.51 29.26
C SER A 218 105.14 -5.82 28.58
N SER A 219 104.90 -4.72 27.84
CA SER A 219 105.96 -3.92 27.24
C SER A 219 106.82 -3.21 28.27
N GLN A 220 106.21 -2.54 29.26
CA GLN A 220 106.93 -1.80 30.30
C GLN A 220 107.72 -2.71 31.26
N PHE A 221 107.28 -3.96 31.44
CA PHE A 221 107.90 -4.91 32.35
C PHE A 221 109.34 -5.27 31.95
N GLN A 222 109.62 -5.38 30.65
CA GLN A 222 110.99 -5.65 30.17
C GLN A 222 111.94 -4.51 30.53
N ASP A 223 111.54 -3.26 30.31
CA ASP A 223 112.34 -2.08 30.66
C ASP A 223 112.46 -1.92 32.19
N ALA A 224 111.42 -2.28 32.95
CA ALA A 224 111.40 -2.22 34.42
C ALA A 224 112.37 -3.20 35.10
N ILE A 225 112.67 -4.35 34.49
CA ILE A 225 113.66 -5.32 35.04
C ILE A 225 115.09 -4.76 34.97
N THR A 226 115.40 -3.89 34.01
CA THR A 226 116.78 -3.44 33.76
C THR A 226 117.31 -2.41 34.77
N SER A 227 116.46 -1.76 35.56
CA SER A 227 116.89 -0.72 36.52
C SER A 227 115.92 -0.55 37.68
N PRO A 228 116.39 -0.35 38.93
CA PRO A 228 115.50 -0.03 40.06
C PRO A 228 114.69 1.26 39.83
N THR A 229 115.22 2.20 39.03
CA THR A 229 114.53 3.46 38.71
C THR A 229 113.39 3.25 37.69
N SER A 230 113.51 2.31 36.76
CA SER A 230 112.39 1.94 35.86
C SER A 230 111.37 1.06 36.58
N GLN A 231 111.82 0.20 37.51
CA GLN A 231 110.94 -0.55 38.41
C GLN A 231 110.03 0.37 39.25
N MET A 232 110.59 1.41 39.89
CA MET A 232 109.79 2.38 40.67
C MET A 232 108.73 3.08 39.80
N LYS A 233 109.11 3.54 38.60
CA LYS A 233 108.17 4.19 37.66
C LYS A 233 107.01 3.29 37.23
N LEU A 234 107.24 1.97 37.10
CA LEU A 234 106.18 1.01 36.81
C LEU A 234 105.23 0.84 38.01
N ILE A 235 105.76 0.83 39.23
CA ILE A 235 104.94 0.78 40.45
C ILE A 235 104.06 2.02 40.55
N ASP A 236 104.64 3.22 40.42
CA ASP A 236 103.91 4.49 40.47
C ASP A 236 102.80 4.57 39.38
N SER A 237 103.07 4.06 38.18
CA SER A 237 102.09 4.06 37.09
C SER A 237 100.95 3.06 37.34
N MET A 238 101.26 1.87 37.87
CA MET A 238 100.24 0.88 38.24
C MET A 238 99.38 1.35 39.42
N GLU A 239 99.94 2.03 40.43
CA GLU A 239 99.17 2.64 41.52
C GLU A 239 98.21 3.73 41.01
N GLY A 240 98.70 4.61 40.11
CA GLY A 240 97.86 5.62 39.45
C GLY A 240 96.71 5.01 38.65
N ILE A 241 96.95 3.91 37.93
CA ILE A 241 95.94 3.18 37.17
C ILE A 241 94.91 2.54 38.10
N LEU A 242 95.35 1.84 39.16
CA LEU A 242 94.46 1.24 40.16
C LEU A 242 93.56 2.28 40.83
N LYS A 243 94.12 3.42 41.25
CA LYS A 243 93.36 4.54 41.81
C LYS A 243 92.31 5.07 40.82
N GLY A 244 92.67 5.20 39.55
CA GLY A 244 91.74 5.61 38.49
C GLY A 244 90.64 4.58 38.17
N ILE A 245 90.90 3.28 38.37
CA ILE A 245 89.89 2.21 38.25
C ILE A 245 88.93 2.26 39.45
N LEU A 246 89.44 2.35 40.68
CA LEU A 246 88.65 2.44 41.90
C LEU A 246 87.69 3.66 41.87
N GLN A 247 88.18 4.82 41.46
CA GLN A 247 87.35 6.03 41.30
C GLN A 247 86.24 5.88 40.25
N LYS A 248 86.48 5.12 39.16
CA LYS A 248 85.46 4.84 38.15
C LYS A 248 84.42 3.84 38.66
N LEU A 249 84.85 2.83 39.40
CA LEU A 249 83.98 1.82 40.00
C LEU A 249 83.01 2.48 40.99
N ASP A 250 83.52 3.26 41.94
CA ASP A 250 82.73 4.01 42.92
C ASP A 250 81.68 4.92 42.25
N LYS A 251 82.07 5.66 41.21
CA LYS A 251 81.13 6.48 40.43
C LYS A 251 80.03 5.66 39.74
N VAL A 252 80.36 4.46 39.23
CA VAL A 252 79.37 3.56 38.60
C VAL A 252 78.45 2.94 39.64
N ASP A 253 78.96 2.52 40.80
CA ASP A 253 78.16 1.97 41.89
C ASP A 253 77.16 3.01 42.44
N LEU A 254 77.60 4.25 42.68
CA LEU A 254 76.72 5.37 43.06
C LEU A 254 75.64 5.66 42.01
N SER A 255 76.00 5.66 40.72
CA SER A 255 75.05 5.87 39.64
C SER A 255 74.03 4.71 39.53
N ARG A 256 74.47 3.47 39.77
CA ARG A 256 73.59 2.29 39.80
C ARG A 256 72.61 2.37 40.96
N GLU A 257 73.07 2.80 42.14
CA GLU A 257 72.21 2.90 43.32
C GLU A 257 71.13 3.97 43.13
N ALA A 258 71.48 5.15 42.59
CA ALA A 258 70.51 6.20 42.28
C ALA A 258 69.43 5.73 41.28
N GLU A 259 69.83 5.04 40.20
CA GLU A 259 68.88 4.49 39.21
C GLU A 259 68.02 3.36 39.82
N GLN A 260 68.59 2.53 40.68
CA GLN A 260 67.86 1.47 41.40
C GLN A 260 66.80 2.05 42.35
N GLN A 261 67.10 3.14 43.05
CA GLN A 261 66.15 3.87 43.89
C GLN A 261 65.02 4.47 43.05
N ALA A 262 65.35 5.12 41.92
CA ALA A 262 64.35 5.68 40.99
C ALA A 262 63.43 4.58 40.41
N CYS A 263 64.00 3.43 40.03
CA CYS A 263 63.26 2.26 39.55
C CYS A 263 62.32 1.69 40.62
N ASN A 264 62.74 1.63 41.88
CA ASN A 264 61.90 1.19 43.00
C ASN A 264 60.74 2.16 43.26
N ALA A 265 61.01 3.46 43.33
CA ALA A 265 59.98 4.49 43.49
C ALA A 265 58.94 4.48 42.35
N LEU A 266 59.36 4.17 41.12
CA LEU A 266 58.43 4.03 39.98
C LEU A 266 57.57 2.75 40.09
N LYS A 267 58.14 1.62 40.53
CA LYS A 267 57.40 0.38 40.79
C LYS A 267 56.34 0.57 41.89
N GLU A 268 56.67 1.29 42.95
CA GLU A 268 55.74 1.61 44.04
C GLU A 268 54.56 2.44 43.53
N LYS A 269 54.82 3.53 42.78
CA LYS A 269 53.79 4.34 42.12
C LYS A 269 52.90 3.52 41.18
N TYR A 270 53.49 2.64 40.38
CA TYR A 270 52.74 1.74 39.50
C TYR A 270 51.86 0.75 40.29
N SER A 271 52.37 0.17 41.38
CA SER A 271 51.62 -0.76 42.21
C SER A 271 50.45 -0.09 42.94
N ALA A 272 50.63 1.16 43.39
CA ALA A 272 49.58 1.99 43.98
C ALA A 272 48.50 2.33 42.94
N ALA A 273 48.88 2.81 41.75
CA ALA A 273 47.92 3.09 40.68
C ALA A 273 47.15 1.82 40.24
N THR A 274 47.81 0.67 40.21
CA THR A 274 47.18 -0.63 39.91
C THR A 274 46.18 -1.04 40.99
N SER A 275 46.48 -0.80 42.27
CA SER A 275 45.55 -1.13 43.37
C SER A 275 44.32 -0.20 43.36
N GLU A 276 44.50 1.09 43.03
CA GLU A 276 43.40 2.02 42.85
C GLU A 276 42.54 1.67 41.62
N GLN A 277 43.14 1.33 40.48
CA GLN A 277 42.39 0.86 39.31
C GLN A 277 41.49 -0.34 39.65
N ARG A 278 42.02 -1.32 40.41
CA ARG A 278 41.25 -2.47 40.89
C ARG A 278 40.11 -2.05 41.81
N ARG A 279 40.36 -1.13 42.76
CA ARG A 279 39.33 -0.57 43.65
C ARG A 279 38.20 0.10 42.86
N CYS A 280 38.54 0.93 41.87
CA CYS A 280 37.57 1.61 41.01
C CYS A 280 36.75 0.61 40.16
N TYR A 281 37.39 -0.43 39.61
CA TYR A 281 36.69 -1.49 38.89
C TYR A 281 35.69 -2.24 39.78
N THR A 282 36.09 -2.63 41.00
CA THR A 282 35.19 -3.28 41.97
C THR A 282 34.01 -2.38 42.33
N LEU A 283 34.25 -1.09 42.56
CA LEU A 283 33.18 -0.12 42.87
C LEU A 283 32.21 0.06 41.70
N LEU A 284 32.72 0.15 40.47
CA LEU A 284 31.91 0.28 39.26
C LEU A 284 31.06 -0.98 39.01
N LYS A 285 31.60 -2.18 39.27
CA LYS A 285 30.83 -3.43 39.22
C LYS A 285 29.70 -3.46 40.26
N ALA A 286 29.99 -3.09 41.50
CA ALA A 286 28.98 -3.01 42.56
C ALA A 286 27.89 -1.98 42.26
N PHE A 287 28.26 -0.82 41.70
CA PHE A 287 27.32 0.19 41.22
C PHE A 287 26.43 -0.36 40.10
N GLN A 288 27.00 -1.07 39.13
CA GLN A 288 26.23 -1.70 38.04
C GLN A 288 25.24 -2.76 38.55
N GLU A 289 25.64 -3.54 39.56
CA GLU A 289 24.77 -4.53 40.23
C GLU A 289 23.57 -3.85 40.94
N GLU A 290 23.80 -2.74 41.66
CA GLU A 290 22.70 -1.96 42.27
C GLU A 290 21.85 -1.20 41.24
N CYS A 291 22.40 -0.76 40.11
CA CYS A 291 21.61 -0.20 38.99
C CYS A 291 20.64 -1.23 38.42
N VAL A 292 21.12 -2.44 38.08
CA VAL A 292 20.28 -3.55 37.58
C VAL A 292 19.19 -3.92 38.59
N LYS A 293 19.49 -3.87 39.89
CA LYS A 293 18.52 -4.09 40.97
C LYS A 293 17.49 -2.95 41.07
N ASN A 294 17.90 -1.69 40.90
CA ASN A 294 16.99 -0.54 40.87
C ASN A 294 16.02 -0.64 39.68
N GLU A 295 16.51 -1.03 38.50
CA GLU A 295 15.69 -1.24 37.30
C GLU A 295 14.62 -2.32 37.52
N ARG A 296 14.99 -3.48 38.10
CA ARG A 296 14.02 -4.53 38.47
C ARG A 296 12.94 -4.01 39.42
N LEU A 297 13.34 -3.33 40.49
CA LEU A 297 12.40 -2.74 41.45
C LEU A 297 11.48 -1.70 40.77
N ARG A 298 11.97 -0.91 39.81
CA ARG A 298 11.11 0.01 39.04
C ARG A 298 10.10 -0.74 38.18
N THR A 299 10.50 -1.83 37.53
CA THR A 299 9.55 -2.64 36.74
C THR A 299 8.50 -3.32 37.62
N GLU A 300 8.88 -3.82 38.80
CA GLU A 300 7.96 -4.45 39.77
C GLU A 300 6.97 -3.45 40.40
N ASN A 301 7.37 -2.20 40.59
CA ASN A 301 6.48 -1.13 41.11
C ASN A 301 5.63 -0.45 40.01
N SER A 302 5.77 -0.85 38.75
CA SER A 302 5.02 -0.29 37.61
C SER A 302 3.92 -1.24 37.08
N THR A 303 3.72 -2.37 37.76
CA THR A 303 2.71 -3.41 37.48
C THR A 303 1.75 -3.54 38.65
#